data_AF-A0ABD2YLM3-F1
#
_entry.id   AF-A0ABD2YLM3-F1
#
_cell.length_a   1.000
_cell.length_b   1.000
_cell.length_c   1.000
_cell.angle_alpha   90.00
_cell.angle_beta   90.00
_cell.angle_gamma   90.00
#
_symmetry.space_group_name_H-M   'P 1'
#
loop_
_entity.id
_entity.type
_entity.pdbx_description
1 polymer ?
#
loop_
_entity_poly.entity_id
_entity_poly.type
_entity_poly.pdbx_seq_one_letter_code
_entity_poly.pdbx_strand_id
1 'polypeptide(L)'
;MTLLSSMLSHRWECQILRLHLRCLVDAFVFLDKNKDGHVNKNELVEAINETSTGERSSGRIAMKRFEEMDWDKNGMVNFKEFLFAITQWVGIEDDDSDGDEGGEEEE
;
A
#
# COMPACT_ATOMS: atom_id res chain seq x y z
N MET A 1 -8.34 -11.15 -38.06
CA MET A 1 -9.09 -10.77 -36.84
C MET A 1 -8.31 -10.96 -35.54
N THR A 2 -7.02 -11.32 -35.58
CA THR A 2 -6.19 -11.59 -34.39
C THR A 2 -5.41 -10.35 -33.88
N LEU A 3 -5.09 -9.39 -34.75
CA LEU A 3 -4.32 -8.19 -34.39
C LEU A 3 -5.06 -7.28 -33.39
N LEU A 4 -6.37 -7.09 -33.56
CA LEU A 4 -7.17 -6.31 -32.60
C LEU A 4 -7.27 -6.99 -31.23
N SER A 5 -7.32 -8.32 -31.20
CA SER A 5 -7.36 -9.09 -29.95
C SER A 5 -6.02 -9.01 -29.20
N SER A 6 -4.89 -9.13 -29.90
CA SER A 6 -3.54 -8.98 -29.33
C SER A 6 -3.24 -7.53 -28.88
N MET A 7 -3.66 -6.53 -29.66
CA MET A 7 -3.50 -5.11 -29.29
C MET A 7 -4.42 -4.66 -28.15
N LEU A 8 -5.58 -5.30 -27.96
CA LEU A 8 -6.38 -5.09 -26.76
C LEU A 8 -5.67 -5.73 -25.55
N SER A 9 -5.23 -6.98 -25.64
CA SER A 9 -4.57 -7.69 -24.52
C SER A 9 -3.38 -6.93 -23.92
N HIS A 10 -2.44 -6.46 -24.74
CA HIS A 10 -1.28 -5.70 -24.27
C HIS A 10 -1.62 -4.28 -23.76
N ARG A 11 -2.77 -3.72 -24.15
CA ARG A 11 -3.19 -2.37 -23.77
C ARG A 11 -3.89 -2.36 -22.41
N TRP A 12 -4.67 -3.41 -22.09
CA TRP A 12 -5.36 -3.56 -20.81
C TRP A 12 -4.39 -3.82 -19.64
N GLU A 13 -3.35 -4.64 -19.85
CA GLU A 13 -2.32 -4.90 -18.82
C GLU A 13 -1.51 -3.64 -18.46
N CYS A 14 -1.19 -2.80 -19.45
CA CYS A 14 -0.52 -1.51 -19.21
C CYS A 14 -1.44 -0.47 -18.53
N GLN A 15 -2.76 -0.57 -18.69
CA GLN A 15 -3.71 0.38 -18.08
C GLN A 15 -3.92 0.11 -16.60
N ILE A 16 -3.91 -1.16 -16.17
CA ILE A 16 -4.02 -1.53 -14.76
C ILE A 16 -2.82 -1.02 -13.96
N LEU A 17 -1.59 -1.26 -14.45
CA LEU A 17 -0.38 -0.77 -13.78
C LEU A 17 -0.31 0.77 -13.76
N ARG A 18 -0.69 1.44 -14.85
CA ARG A 18 -0.72 2.91 -14.89
C ARG A 18 -1.72 3.51 -13.91
N LEU A 19 -2.90 2.90 -13.78
CA LEU A 19 -3.92 3.38 -12.84
C LEU A 19 -3.47 3.17 -11.39
N HIS A 20 -2.91 1.99 -11.07
CA HIS A 20 -2.38 1.71 -9.74
C HIS A 20 -1.26 2.66 -9.33
N LEU A 21 -0.26 2.85 -10.20
CA LEU A 21 0.84 3.78 -9.92
C LEU A 21 0.35 5.21 -9.73
N ARG A 22 -0.65 5.63 -10.52
CA ARG A 22 -1.24 6.95 -10.37
C ARG A 22 -1.92 7.13 -9.01
N CYS A 23 -2.71 6.16 -8.55
CA CYS A 23 -3.34 6.21 -7.23
C CYS A 23 -2.30 6.28 -6.10
N LEU A 24 -1.20 5.55 -6.22
CA LEU A 24 -0.11 5.57 -5.23
C LEU A 24 0.59 6.93 -5.16
N VAL A 25 0.89 7.52 -6.33
CA VAL A 25 1.48 8.86 -6.40
C VAL A 25 0.51 9.91 -5.88
N ASP A 26 -0.75 9.87 -6.28
CA ASP A 26 -1.77 10.82 -5.83
C ASP A 26 -1.97 10.72 -4.30
N ALA A 27 -1.96 9.51 -3.74
CA ALA A 27 -2.02 9.30 -2.29
C ALA A 27 -0.78 9.85 -1.58
N PHE A 28 0.42 9.62 -2.10
CA PHE A 28 1.64 10.16 -1.50
C PHE A 28 1.66 11.69 -1.52
N VAL A 29 1.29 12.30 -2.64
CA VAL A 29 1.20 13.76 -2.78
C VAL A 29 0.11 14.36 -1.88
N PHE A 30 -0.95 13.62 -1.60
CA PHE A 30 -1.98 14.04 -0.65
C PHE A 30 -1.45 14.06 0.79
N LEU A 31 -0.58 13.11 1.15
CA LEU A 31 0.06 13.01 2.46
C LEU A 31 1.19 14.05 2.63
N ASP A 32 2.08 14.19 1.64
CA ASP A 32 3.23 15.12 1.64
C ASP A 32 2.75 16.57 1.37
N LYS A 33 2.30 17.25 2.43
CA LYS A 33 1.74 18.61 2.35
C LYS A 33 2.80 19.64 1.97
N ASN A 34 3.99 19.51 2.53
CA ASN A 34 5.08 20.47 2.33
C ASN A 34 5.88 20.22 1.03
N LYS A 35 5.68 19.06 0.38
CA LYS A 35 6.32 18.61 -0.87
C LYS A 35 7.83 18.44 -0.76
N ASP A 36 8.31 18.01 0.40
CA ASP A 36 9.73 17.74 0.63
C ASP A 36 10.16 16.31 0.22
N GLY A 37 9.21 15.51 -0.27
CA GLY A 37 9.44 14.13 -0.70
C GLY A 37 9.38 13.11 0.44
N HIS A 38 8.99 13.54 1.63
CA HIS A 38 8.82 12.72 2.82
C HIS A 38 7.49 13.04 3.49
N VAL A 39 6.94 12.06 4.21
CA VAL A 39 5.73 12.26 5.02
C VAL A 39 6.14 12.16 6.47
N ASN A 40 6.00 13.26 7.21
CA ASN A 40 6.23 13.22 8.64
C ASN A 40 4.96 12.82 9.42
N LYS A 41 5.11 12.54 10.71
CA LYS A 41 4.01 12.10 11.59
C LYS A 41 2.84 13.07 11.61
N ASN A 42 3.12 14.38 11.61
CA ASN A 42 2.07 15.40 11.69
C ASN A 42 1.27 15.44 10.39
N GLU A 43 1.94 15.36 9.24
CA GLU A 43 1.30 15.33 7.93
C GLU A 43 0.40 14.12 7.75
N LEU A 44 0.84 12.93 8.19
CA LEU A 44 0.00 11.73 8.15
C LEU A 44 -1.24 11.86 9.04
N VAL A 45 -1.08 12.36 10.27
CA VAL A 45 -2.19 12.56 11.21
C VAL A 45 -3.17 13.60 10.67
N GLU A 46 -2.68 14.69 10.09
CA GLU A 46 -3.49 15.73 9.47
C GLU A 46 -4.30 15.18 8.30
N ALA A 47 -3.65 14.47 7.37
CA ALA A 47 -4.31 13.88 6.21
C ALA A 47 -5.39 12.84 6.58
N ILE A 48 -5.14 12.04 7.62
CA ILE A 48 -6.13 11.09 8.15
C ILE A 48 -7.29 11.83 8.81
N ASN A 49 -7.03 12.90 9.56
CA ASN A 49 -8.10 13.70 10.18
C ASN A 49 -8.95 14.46 9.14
N GLU A 50 -8.35 14.91 8.03
CA GLU A 50 -9.06 15.53 6.91
C GLU A 50 -10.03 14.55 6.23
N THR A 51 -9.67 13.27 6.16
CA THR A 51 -10.48 12.23 5.50
C THR A 51 -11.49 11.59 6.45
N SER A 52 -11.11 11.39 7.72
CA SER A 52 -11.92 10.76 8.77
C SER A 52 -12.72 11.81 9.52
N THR A 53 -13.81 12.30 8.94
CA THR A 53 -14.71 13.24 9.60
C THR A 53 -15.42 12.58 10.80
N GLY A 54 -14.79 12.60 11.99
CA GLY A 54 -15.45 12.33 13.27
C GLY A 54 -15.04 11.06 14.05
N GLU A 55 -14.09 10.24 13.57
CA GLU A 55 -13.64 9.05 14.30
C GLU A 55 -12.48 9.36 15.25
N ARG A 56 -12.74 9.41 16.57
CA ARG A 56 -11.72 9.68 17.62
C ARG A 56 -10.62 8.60 17.73
N SER A 57 -10.76 7.48 17.02
CA SER A 57 -9.78 6.38 16.94
C SER A 57 -8.72 6.57 15.86
N SER A 58 -8.91 7.54 14.95
CA SER A 58 -8.08 7.75 13.77
C SER A 58 -6.60 8.01 14.09
N GLY A 59 -6.30 8.81 15.12
CA GLY A 59 -4.93 9.17 15.49
C GLY A 59 -4.07 8.01 16.00
N ARG A 60 -4.66 7.04 16.72
CA ARG A 60 -3.91 5.85 17.19
C ARG A 60 -3.60 4.89 16.05
N ILE A 61 -4.54 4.75 15.11
CA ILE A 61 -4.36 3.93 13.91
C ILE A 61 -3.30 4.59 13.03
N ALA A 62 -3.39 5.91 12.80
CA ALA A 62 -2.39 6.70 12.08
C ALA A 62 -0.98 6.49 12.62
N MET A 63 -0.81 6.57 13.95
CA MET A 63 0.50 6.40 14.58
C MET A 63 1.05 4.99 14.39
N LYS A 64 0.21 3.95 14.58
CA LYS A 64 0.65 2.57 14.36
C LYS A 64 1.04 2.33 12.89
N ARG A 65 0.25 2.85 11.96
CA ARG A 65 0.51 2.77 10.52
C ARG A 65 1.77 3.51 10.12
N PHE A 66 2.05 4.66 10.74
CA PHE A 66 3.31 5.36 10.58
C PHE A 66 4.50 4.50 11.02
N GLU A 67 4.42 3.90 12.21
CA GLU A 67 5.49 3.06 12.76
C GLU A 67 5.75 1.80 11.91
N GLU A 68 4.72 1.28 11.24
CA GLU A 68 4.86 0.17 10.27
C GLU A 68 5.56 0.59 8.96
N MET A 69 5.47 1.88 8.58
CA MET A 69 6.11 2.44 7.39
C MET A 69 7.55 2.88 7.63
N ASP A 70 7.84 3.52 8.76
CA ASP A 70 9.14 4.12 9.14
C ASP A 70 10.16 3.04 9.56
N TRP A 71 10.75 2.37 8.57
CA TRP A 71 11.64 1.22 8.80
C TRP A 71 13.00 1.61 9.36
N ASP A 72 13.55 2.74 8.91
CA ASP A 72 14.82 3.24 9.42
C ASP A 72 14.67 4.05 10.72
N LYS A 73 13.43 4.34 11.13
CA LYS A 73 13.06 5.05 12.36
C LYS A 73 13.61 6.47 12.40
N ASN A 74 13.78 7.11 11.25
CA ASN A 74 14.24 8.48 11.15
C ASN A 74 13.11 9.50 11.47
N GLY A 75 11.87 9.03 11.63
CA GLY A 75 10.70 9.86 11.94
C GLY A 75 10.02 10.48 10.71
N MET A 76 10.40 10.06 9.51
CA MET A 76 9.87 10.46 8.22
C MET A 76 9.70 9.22 7.34
N VAL A 77 8.63 9.17 6.56
CA VAL A 77 8.39 8.09 5.60
C VAL A 77 8.74 8.60 4.21
N ASN A 78 9.75 8.02 3.58
CA ASN A 78 10.06 8.32 2.18
C ASN A 78 9.15 7.53 1.21
N PHE A 79 9.16 7.91 -0.07
CA PHE A 79 8.31 7.25 -1.07
C PHE A 79 8.53 5.74 -1.20
N LYS A 80 9.76 5.26 -0.97
CA LYS A 80 10.08 3.83 -1.05
C LYS A 80 9.43 3.07 0.11
N GLU A 81 9.56 3.58 1.33
CA GLU A 81 8.94 3.02 2.54
C GLU A 81 7.42 2.97 2.43
N PHE A 82 6.82 4.07 1.97
CA PHE A 82 5.39 4.14 1.68
C PHE A 82 4.93 3.05 0.70
N LEU A 83 5.66 2.89 -0.41
CA LEU A 83 5.33 1.89 -1.43
C LEU A 83 5.40 0.47 -0.86
N PHE A 84 6.48 0.14 -0.14
CA PHE A 84 6.62 -1.17 0.51
C PHE A 84 5.46 -1.46 1.46
N ALA A 85 5.13 -0.52 2.35
CA ALA A 85 4.04 -0.69 3.30
C ALA A 85 2.69 -0.93 2.61
N ILE A 86 2.36 -0.17 1.57
CA ILE A 86 1.10 -0.36 0.84
C ILE A 86 1.08 -1.70 0.10
N THR A 87 2.18 -2.10 -0.55
CA THR A 87 2.22 -3.41 -1.23
C THR A 87 2.02 -4.57 -0.26
N GLN A 88 2.48 -4.44 0.98
CA GLN A 88 2.26 -5.42 2.04
C GLN A 88 0.82 -5.38 2.57
N TRP A 89 0.22 -4.21 2.75
CA TRP A 89 -1.16 -4.08 3.23
C TRP A 89 -2.23 -4.48 2.21
N VAL A 90 -1.94 -4.33 0.92
CA VAL A 90 -2.87 -4.69 -0.16
C VAL A 90 -2.99 -6.20 -0.31
N GLY A 91 -2.11 -7.00 0.31
CA GLY A 91 -2.26 -8.45 0.36
C GLY A 91 -2.28 -9.04 -1.05
N ILE A 92 -1.11 -9.15 -1.66
CA ILE A 92 -0.93 -10.34 -2.48
C ILE A 92 -0.90 -11.45 -1.44
N GLU A 93 -2.03 -12.12 -1.24
CA GLU A 93 -2.05 -13.42 -0.60
C GLU A 93 -1.06 -14.25 -1.44
N ASP A 94 0.15 -14.43 -0.91
CA ASP A 94 0.92 -15.59 -1.30
C ASP A 94 -0.02 -16.75 -0.98
N ASP A 95 -0.58 -17.36 -2.03
CA ASP A 95 -1.23 -18.67 -2.01
C ASP A 95 -0.16 -19.65 -1.53
N ASP A 96 0.18 -19.58 -0.24
CA ASP A 96 0.92 -20.61 0.48
C ASP A 96 -0.05 -21.78 0.58
N SER A 97 -0.16 -22.47 -0.55
CA SER A 97 -0.61 -23.84 -0.75
C SER A 97 -0.78 -24.57 0.58
N ASP A 98 -2.04 -24.82 0.96
CA ASP A 98 -2.44 -25.82 1.95
C ASP A 98 -1.77 -27.17 1.60
N GLY A 99 -0.58 -27.40 2.16
CA GLY A 99 0.12 -28.68 2.14
C GLY A 99 -0.31 -29.50 3.34
N ASP A 100 -1.51 -30.07 3.28
CA ASP A 100 -1.89 -31.23 4.08
C ASP A 100 -0.94 -32.39 3.73
N GLU A 101 0.02 -32.69 4.61
CA GLU A 101 0.68 -34.00 4.67
C GLU A 101 0.35 -34.66 6.00
N GLY A 102 -0.66 -35.53 5.95
CA GLY A 102 -0.94 -36.50 6.98
C GLY A 102 0.13 -37.61 7.07
N GLY A 103 0.30 -38.11 8.29
CA GLY A 103 1.14 -39.23 8.71
C GLY A 103 1.63 -38.93 10.14
N GLU A 104 1.51 -39.78 11.14
CA GLU A 104 1.75 -41.22 11.15
C GLU A 104 0.87 -41.96 12.16
N GLU A 105 0.74 -43.26 11.88
CA GLU A 105 -0.04 -44.30 12.52
C GLU A 105 0.49 -44.66 13.92
N GLU A 106 -0.40 -44.79 14.91
CA GLU A 106 -0.15 -45.54 16.14
C GLU A 106 -1.06 -46.79 16.16
N GLU A 107 -0.52 -47.95 15.78
CA GLU A 107 -0.51 -49.22 16.55
C GLU A 107 0.30 -50.32 15.85
#